data_AF-A0A443QD68-F1
#
_entry.id   AF-A0A443QD68-F1
#
_cell.length_a   1.000
_cell.length_b   1.000
_cell.length_c   1.000
_cell.angle_alpha   90.00
_cell.angle_beta   90.00
_cell.angle_gamma   90.00
#
_symmetry.space_group_name_H-M   'P 1'
#
loop_
_entity.id
_entity.type
_entity.pdbx_description
1 polymer ?
#
loop_
_entity_poly.entity_id
_entity_poly.type
_entity_poly.pdbx_seq_one_letter_code
_entity_poly.pdbx_strand_id
1 'polypeptide(L)' 'MDSRHVDDDIVISGISGRFPEADNIEEFWTKLINGQELNCIDDRRWPL' A
#
# COMPACT_ATOMS: atom_id res chain seq x y z
N MET A 1 -14.85 -37.85 8.14
CA MET A 1 -14.98 -36.82 9.18
C MET A 1 -14.02 -35.71 8.83
N ASP A 2 -14.52 -34.48 8.94
CA ASP A 2 -14.02 -33.26 8.30
C ASP A 2 -12.72 -32.73 8.93
N SER A 3 -11.81 -32.21 8.11
CA SER A 3 -10.76 -31.29 8.54
C SER A 3 -10.31 -30.42 7.36
N ARG A 4 -11.28 -29.83 6.66
CA ARG A 4 -11.00 -28.71 5.76
C ARG A 4 -10.67 -27.51 6.63
N HIS A 5 -9.41 -27.07 6.66
CA HIS A 5 -8.95 -25.83 7.27
C HIS A 5 -9.52 -24.61 6.50
N VAL A 6 -10.84 -24.41 6.58
CA VAL A 6 -11.52 -23.22 6.01
C VAL A 6 -11.42 -22.04 6.98
N ASP A 7 -11.11 -22.29 8.25
CA ASP A 7 -11.12 -21.26 9.30
C ASP A 7 -9.92 -20.29 9.27
N ASP A 8 -8.88 -20.57 8.49
CA ASP A 8 -7.66 -19.73 8.42
C ASP A 8 -7.56 -18.87 7.15
N ASP A 9 -8.57 -18.91 6.26
CA ASP A 9 -8.55 -18.12 5.02
C ASP A 9 -8.87 -16.65 5.32
N ILE A 10 -7.89 -15.77 5.15
CA ILE A 10 -8.06 -14.32 5.29
C ILE A 10 -8.36 -13.70 3.92
N VAL A 11 -9.56 -13.12 3.80
CA VAL A 11 -9.96 -12.33 2.63
C VAL A 11 -9.67 -10.86 2.87
N ILE A 12 -8.86 -10.25 2.01
CA ILE A 12 -8.72 -8.80 1.94
C ILE A 12 -9.81 -8.27 1.01
N SER A 13 -10.89 -7.74 1.60
CA SER A 13 -12.02 -7.20 0.83
C SER A 13 -11.74 -5.82 0.22
N GLY A 14 -10.68 -5.14 0.65
CA GLY A 14 -10.31 -3.83 0.14
C GLY A 14 -9.13 -3.23 0.89
N ILE A 15 -8.41 -2.33 0.24
CA ILE A 15 -7.30 -1.56 0.81
C ILE A 15 -7.55 -0.08 0.54
N SER A 16 -7.33 0.74 1.57
CA SER A 16 -7.27 2.19 1.46
C SER A 16 -6.10 2.69 2.30
N GLY A 17 -5.49 3.78 1.87
CA GLY A 17 -4.32 4.34 2.52
C GLY A 17 -3.92 5.64 1.86
N ARG A 18 -3.19 6.47 2.61
CA ARG A 18 -2.55 7.66 2.08
C ARG A 18 -1.07 7.37 1.93
N PHE A 19 -0.60 7.39 0.68
CA PHE A 19 0.78 7.13 0.35
C PHE A 19 1.50 8.44 0.02
N PRO A 20 2.82 8.55 0.27
CA PRO A 20 3.57 9.73 -0.13
C PRO A 20 3.58 9.83 -1.65
N GLU A 21 3.52 11.07 -2.16
CA GLU A 21 3.47 11.33 -3.60
C GLU A 21 2.32 10.59 -4.32
N ALA A 22 1.22 10.21 -3.66
CA ALA A 22 0.04 9.66 -4.34
C ALA A 22 -1.25 10.07 -3.63
N ASP A 23 -2.16 10.69 -4.36
CA ASP A 23 -3.43 11.21 -3.82
C ASP A 23 -4.52 10.12 -3.73
N ASN A 24 -4.35 9.03 -4.48
CA ASN A 24 -5.27 7.88 -4.46
C ASN A 24 -4.56 6.56 -4.80
N ILE A 25 -5.29 5.46 -4.67
CA ILE A 25 -4.75 4.10 -4.86
C ILE A 25 -4.38 3.80 -6.32
N GLU A 26 -5.06 4.41 -7.30
CA GLU A 26 -4.76 4.22 -8.72
C GLU A 26 -3.44 4.88 -9.10
N GLU A 27 -3.20 6.10 -8.58
CA GLU A 27 -1.95 6.81 -8.75
C GLU A 27 -0.81 6.05 -8.09
N PHE A 28 -1.02 5.57 -6.86
CA PHE A 28 -0.06 4.71 -6.16
C PHE A 28 0.28 3.47 -6.99
N TRP A 29 -0.71 2.76 -7.53
CA TRP A 29 -0.50 1.59 -8.38
C TRP A 29 0.30 1.91 -9.65
N THR A 30 -0.03 3.02 -10.30
CA THR A 30 0.65 3.48 -11.52
C THR A 30 2.10 3.85 -11.24
N LYS A 31 2.38 4.54 -10.14
CA LYS A 31 3.74 4.89 -9.73
C LYS A 31 4.54 3.65 -9.36
N LEU A 32 3.93 2.70 -8.66
CA LEU A 32 4.55 1.43 -8.28
C LEU A 32 4.93 0.58 -9.49
N ILE A 33 4.01 0.40 -10.46
CA ILE A 33 4.28 -0.44 -11.65
C ILE A 33 5.33 0.20 -12.57
N ASN A 34 5.41 1.54 -12.58
CA ASN A 34 6.42 2.28 -13.31
C ASN A 34 7.77 2.37 -12.57
N GLY A 35 7.89 1.80 -11.37
CA GLY A 35 9.11 1.82 -10.56
C GLY A 35 9.50 3.22 -10.07
N GLN A 36 8.52 4.12 -9.91
CA GLN A 36 8.76 5.48 -9.45
C GLN A 36 8.99 5.49 -7.93
N GLU A 37 9.99 6.24 -7.46
CA GLU A 37 10.20 6.43 -6.02
C GLU A 37 9.05 7.23 -5.40
N LEU A 38 8.56 6.75 -4.25
CA LEU A 38 7.49 7.35 -3.46
C LEU A 38 8.04 7.91 -2.13
N ASN A 39 9.34 8.20 -2.07
CA ASN A 39 9.98 8.72 -0.86
C ASN A 39 9.83 10.25 -0.78
N CYS A 40 9.49 10.75 0.41
CA CYS A 40 9.59 12.18 0.70
C CYS A 40 10.96 12.42 1.36
N ILE A 41 12.00 12.73 0.57
CA ILE A 41 13.36 13.05 1.06
C ILE A 41 13.49 14.55 1.42
N ASP A 42 12.39 15.21 1.76
CA ASP A 42 12.44 16.61 2.11
C ASP A 42 12.69 16.82 3.62
N ASP A 43 13.21 18.00 3.92
CA ASP A 43 13.48 18.46 5.28
C ASP A 43 12.20 18.84 6.07
N ARG A 44 10.98 18.58 5.54
CA ARG A 44 9.71 18.93 6.23
C ARG A 44 9.52 18.14 7.52
N ARG A 45 10.14 16.96 7.64
CA ARG A 45 10.03 16.13 8.86
C ARG A 45 11.14 16.43 9.86
N TRP A 46 12.36 16.61 9.38
CA TRP A 46 13.54 16.91 10.19
C TRP A 46 14.45 17.89 9.43
N PRO A 47 14.52 19.16 9.84
CA PRO A 47 15.41 20.12 9.20
C PRO A 47 16.88 19.79 9.49
N LEU A 48 17.72 19.95 8.46
CA LEU A 48 19.18 19.89 8.58
C LEU A 48 19.76 21.13 9.27
#